data_AF-A0AAD7KIA8-F1
#
_entry.id   AF-A0AAD7KIA8-F1
#
_cell.length_a   1.000
_cell.length_b   1.000
_cell.length_c   1.000
_cell.angle_alpha   90.00
_cell.angle_beta   90.00
_cell.angle_gamma   90.00
#
_symmetry.space_group_name_H-M   'P 1'
#
loop_
_entity.id
_entity.type
_entity.pdbx_description
1 polymer ?
#
loop_
_entity_poly.entity_id
_entity_poly.type
_entity_poly.pdbx_seq_one_letter_code
_entity_poly.pdbx_strand_id
1 'polypeptide(L)'
;MPRRPSRRRWCPATSTSGRYVRLSTHLTRLIHTLPQSVAPAHAFDTLPSGTYNIYNAAWGSAQLRSYSPDQPIFVSLTREWPGPFGQWKVEQRDDSNLYTITNIGLSSPVHSSNDLVVPGPSGDGFSIEQAGDNVFTIRVPNQDKVWTVDTNTVRSDVHLEGQDGTAAQLWRFVPVDY
;
A
#
# COMPACT_ATOMS: atom_id res chain seq x y z
N MET A 1 30.74 -19.81 -47.52
CA MET A 1 30.09 -21.15 -47.42
C MET A 1 28.66 -20.99 -46.90
N PRO A 2 27.73 -21.93 -47.16
CA PRO A 2 26.48 -21.71 -47.91
C PRO A 2 25.22 -21.31 -47.12
N ARG A 3 24.19 -20.99 -47.92
CA ARG A 3 22.83 -20.50 -47.61
C ARG A 3 21.89 -21.57 -46.98
N ARG A 4 20.96 -21.08 -46.13
CA ARG A 4 19.53 -21.48 -45.92
C ARG A 4 19.28 -22.93 -45.45
N PRO A 5 18.04 -23.34 -45.03
CA PRO A 5 16.73 -22.68 -44.96
C PRO A 5 16.14 -22.78 -43.52
N SER A 6 14.87 -22.60 -43.13
CA SER A 6 13.57 -22.71 -43.79
C SER A 6 12.48 -22.12 -42.89
N ARG A 7 11.52 -21.48 -43.56
CA ARG A 7 10.17 -21.15 -43.08
C ARG A 7 9.49 -22.36 -42.44
N ARG A 8 8.75 -22.17 -41.35
CA ARG A 8 7.55 -22.98 -41.05
C ARG A 8 6.29 -22.14 -41.15
N ARG A 9 5.43 -22.62 -42.05
CA ARG A 9 4.03 -22.28 -42.31
C ARG A 9 3.17 -22.71 -41.10
N TRP A 10 2.24 -21.87 -40.66
CA TRP A 10 0.79 -22.02 -40.86
C TRP A 10 0.21 -23.39 -40.52
N CYS A 11 -0.68 -23.43 -39.52
CA CYS A 11 -1.89 -24.25 -39.53
C CYS A 11 -3.05 -23.48 -38.85
N PRO A 12 -4.31 -23.82 -39.19
CA PRO A 12 -5.44 -22.89 -39.20
C PRO A 12 -6.53 -23.17 -38.15
N ALA A 13 -7.44 -22.20 -38.03
CA ALA A 13 -8.88 -22.28 -37.80
C ALA A 13 -9.45 -23.27 -36.77
N THR A 14 -10.35 -22.76 -35.91
CA THR A 14 -11.75 -23.19 -35.98
C THR A 14 -12.69 -22.24 -35.24
N SER A 15 -13.68 -21.79 -36.01
CA SER A 15 -14.92 -21.16 -35.57
C SER A 15 -15.79 -22.19 -34.86
N THR A 16 -16.41 -21.83 -33.73
CA THR A 16 -17.73 -22.36 -33.40
C THR A 16 -18.53 -21.32 -32.65
N SER A 17 -19.43 -20.69 -33.39
CA SER A 17 -20.51 -19.85 -32.87
C SER A 17 -21.59 -20.75 -32.27
N GLY A 18 -21.62 -20.84 -30.95
CA GLY A 18 -22.69 -21.51 -30.20
C GLY A 18 -23.67 -20.47 -29.66
N ARG A 19 -24.72 -20.15 -30.43
CA ARG A 19 -25.91 -19.47 -29.91
C ARG A 19 -26.66 -20.44 -28.99
N TYR A 20 -26.66 -20.18 -27.69
CA TYR A 20 -27.66 -20.72 -26.78
C TYR A 20 -28.61 -19.59 -26.38
N VAL A 21 -29.80 -19.61 -26.98
CA VAL A 21 -30.98 -18.92 -26.46
C VAL A 21 -31.60 -19.87 -25.44
N ARG A 22 -31.55 -19.53 -24.15
CA ARG A 22 -32.41 -20.12 -23.13
C ARG A 22 -33.22 -19.02 -22.45
N LEU A 23 -34.47 -18.94 -22.86
CA LEU A 23 -35.57 -18.37 -22.09
C LEU A 23 -35.77 -19.23 -20.83
N SER A 24 -35.73 -18.62 -19.65
CA SER A 24 -36.32 -19.19 -18.43
C SER A 24 -36.69 -18.08 -17.46
N THR A 25 -37.98 -17.76 -17.52
CA THR A 25 -38.89 -17.53 -16.39
C THR A 25 -38.36 -16.75 -15.19
N HIS A 26 -38.81 -15.50 -15.12
CA HIS A 26 -38.89 -14.67 -13.92
C HIS A 26 -39.45 -15.45 -12.73
N LEU A 27 -38.64 -15.61 -11.70
CA LEU A 27 -39.09 -15.95 -10.35
C LEU A 27 -38.55 -14.86 -9.42
N THR A 28 -39.30 -13.76 -9.38
CA THR A 28 -39.05 -12.60 -8.50
C THR A 28 -39.30 -13.03 -7.05
N ARG A 29 -38.27 -13.59 -6.40
CA ARG A 29 -38.25 -13.68 -4.93
C ARG A 29 -37.98 -12.28 -4.38
N LEU A 30 -39.04 -11.63 -3.90
CA LEU A 30 -38.94 -10.51 -2.96
C LEU A 30 -38.33 -11.02 -1.66
N ILE A 31 -37.00 -11.03 -1.57
CA ILE A 31 -36.30 -11.14 -0.30
C ILE A 31 -36.38 -9.75 0.32
N HIS A 32 -37.22 -9.63 1.35
CA HIS A 32 -37.29 -8.44 2.20
C HIS A 32 -36.04 -8.42 3.07
N THR A 33 -34.93 -7.95 2.50
CA THR A 33 -33.66 -7.80 3.23
C THR A 33 -33.87 -6.66 4.22
N LEU A 34 -33.96 -7.00 5.51
CA LEU A 34 -33.94 -6.01 6.58
C LEU A 34 -32.65 -5.19 6.43
N PRO A 35 -32.71 -3.85 6.51
CA PRO A 35 -31.51 -3.03 6.51
C PRO A 35 -30.66 -3.46 7.70
N GLN A 36 -29.52 -4.09 7.44
CA GLN A 36 -28.52 -4.27 8.48
C GLN A 36 -28.13 -2.87 8.93
N SER A 37 -28.40 -2.58 10.20
CA SER A 37 -27.92 -1.40 10.89
C SER A 37 -26.40 -1.41 10.79
N VAL A 38 -25.87 -0.74 9.77
CA VAL A 38 -24.43 -0.51 9.62
C VAL A 38 -24.06 0.35 10.82
N ALA A 39 -23.38 -0.24 11.80
CA ALA A 39 -22.81 0.52 12.90
C ALA A 39 -21.96 1.64 12.29
N PRO A 40 -22.06 2.89 12.78
CA PRO A 40 -21.27 3.98 12.24
C PRO A 40 -19.80 3.58 12.30
N ALA A 41 -19.15 3.52 11.13
CA ALA A 41 -17.71 3.46 11.07
C ALA A 41 -17.22 4.69 11.83
N HIS A 42 -16.59 4.50 12.99
CA HIS A 42 -15.91 5.57 13.67
C HIS A 42 -14.79 6.03 12.74
N ALA A 43 -15.06 7.10 11.99
CA ALA A 43 -14.03 7.81 11.26
C ALA A 43 -13.03 8.28 12.33
N PHE A 44 -11.85 7.68 12.34
CA PHE A 44 -10.77 8.16 13.16
C PHE A 44 -10.23 9.41 12.48
N ASP A 45 -10.68 10.58 12.93
CA ASP A 45 -10.17 11.88 12.44
C ASP A 45 -8.64 11.98 12.61
N THR A 46 -8.08 11.19 13.54
CA THR A 46 -6.65 11.08 13.81
C THR A 46 -6.21 9.62 13.99
N LEU A 47 -5.05 9.26 13.45
CA LEU A 47 -4.45 7.96 13.69
C LEU A 47 -3.93 7.91 15.15
N PRO A 48 -4.35 6.94 16.00
CA PRO A 48 -3.83 6.82 17.36
C PRO A 48 -2.32 6.57 17.38
N SER A 49 -1.61 7.11 18.36
CA SER A 49 -0.23 6.70 18.61
C SER A 49 -0.16 5.22 19.00
N GLY A 50 0.84 4.49 18.52
CA GLY A 50 0.97 3.06 18.78
C GLY A 50 2.01 2.35 17.92
N THR A 51 2.03 1.02 18.01
CA THR A 51 2.89 0.17 17.17
C THR A 51 2.06 -0.44 16.05
N TYR A 52 2.58 -0.37 14.83
CA TYR A 52 1.89 -0.77 13.62
C TYR A 52 2.76 -1.65 12.71
N ASN A 53 2.11 -2.57 12.01
CA ASN A 53 2.56 -3.05 10.72
C ASN A 53 1.96 -2.14 9.64
N ILE A 54 2.80 -1.56 8.79
CA ILE A 54 2.37 -0.62 7.75
C ILE A 54 2.41 -1.33 6.41
N TYR A 55 1.32 -1.22 5.62
CA TYR A 55 1.20 -1.86 4.31
C TYR A 55 0.84 -0.86 3.23
N ASN A 56 1.40 -1.00 2.04
CA ASN A 56 0.93 -0.23 0.89
C ASN A 56 -0.36 -0.85 0.32
N ALA A 57 -1.29 -0.01 -0.12
CA ALA A 57 -2.60 -0.45 -0.61
C ALA A 57 -2.53 -1.07 -2.01
N ALA A 58 -1.56 -0.68 -2.86
CA ALA A 58 -1.43 -1.21 -4.22
C ALA A 58 -1.15 -2.72 -4.27
N TRP A 59 -0.58 -3.27 -3.20
CA TRP A 59 -0.01 -4.62 -3.21
C TRP A 59 -0.59 -5.58 -2.18
N GLY A 60 -1.64 -5.19 -1.45
CA GLY A 60 -2.45 -6.06 -0.58
C GLY A 60 -1.73 -6.64 0.65
N SER A 61 -0.52 -7.18 0.51
CA SER A 61 0.29 -7.79 1.57
C SER A 61 1.71 -7.21 1.65
N ALA A 62 2.06 -6.22 0.83
CA ALA A 62 3.40 -5.64 0.86
C ALA A 62 3.59 -4.76 2.10
N GLN A 63 4.41 -5.25 3.02
CA GLN A 63 4.73 -4.60 4.29
C GLN A 63 5.91 -3.66 4.14
N LEU A 64 5.81 -2.50 4.77
CA LEU A 64 6.88 -1.51 4.90
C LEU A 64 7.97 -2.02 5.85
N ARG A 65 9.23 -1.91 5.43
CA ARG A 65 10.40 -2.48 6.10
C ARG A 65 11.60 -1.56 6.00
N SER A 66 12.54 -1.77 6.92
CA SER A 66 13.91 -1.29 6.77
C SER A 66 14.89 -2.20 7.50
N TYR A 67 16.06 -2.42 6.91
CA TYR A 67 17.10 -3.28 7.47
C TYR A 67 18.39 -2.53 7.83
N SER A 68 18.50 -1.25 7.49
CA SER A 68 19.72 -0.48 7.76
C SER A 68 19.39 1.01 7.88
N PRO A 69 20.07 1.75 8.78
CA PRO A 69 20.06 3.20 8.75
C PRO A 69 20.62 3.72 7.41
N ASP A 70 20.20 4.92 7.02
CA ASP A 70 20.64 5.63 5.82
C ASP A 70 20.40 4.89 4.49
N GLN A 71 19.62 3.80 4.53
CA GLN A 71 19.11 3.10 3.35
C GLN A 71 17.61 3.38 3.21
N PRO A 72 17.08 3.48 1.98
CA PRO A 72 15.66 3.69 1.77
C PRO A 72 14.82 2.63 2.47
N ILE A 73 13.76 3.08 3.13
CA ILE A 73 12.70 2.17 3.57
C ILE A 73 12.00 1.64 2.31
N PHE A 74 11.45 0.45 2.39
CA PHE A 74 10.89 -0.21 1.21
C PHE A 74 9.71 -1.10 1.57
N VAL A 75 8.93 -1.41 0.55
CA VAL A 75 7.86 -2.40 0.58
C VAL A 75 8.27 -3.61 -0.24
N SER A 76 7.92 -4.81 0.21
CA SER A 76 8.20 -6.04 -0.53
C SER A 76 7.01 -6.99 -0.52
N LEU A 77 6.77 -7.63 -1.67
CA LEU A 77 5.79 -8.71 -1.82
C LEU A 77 6.27 -10.05 -1.24
N THR A 78 7.58 -10.21 -1.03
CA THR A 78 8.13 -11.43 -0.43
C THR A 78 7.63 -11.56 1.01
N ARG A 79 7.00 -12.70 1.31
CA ARG A 79 6.58 -13.04 2.67
C ARG A 79 7.81 -13.35 3.52
N GLU A 80 8.43 -12.29 4.00
CA GLU A 80 9.54 -12.36 4.95
C GLU A 80 8.96 -12.31 6.36
N TRP A 81 9.58 -13.04 7.30
CA TRP A 81 9.10 -13.13 8.67
C TRP A 81 8.83 -11.73 9.26
N PRO A 82 7.68 -11.50 9.91
CA PRO A 82 7.39 -10.22 10.57
C PRO A 82 8.29 -10.09 11.79
N GLY A 83 9.50 -9.58 11.56
CA GLY A 83 10.46 -9.23 12.59
C GLY A 83 10.32 -7.77 13.00
N PRO A 84 11.13 -7.32 13.98
CA PRO A 84 11.09 -5.94 14.48
C PRO A 84 11.40 -4.90 13.39
N PHE A 85 12.07 -5.29 12.31
CA PHE A 85 12.36 -4.46 11.13
C PHE A 85 11.14 -4.12 10.26
N GLY A 86 10.01 -4.82 10.44
CA GLY A 86 8.74 -4.53 9.78
C GLY A 86 7.70 -3.87 10.70
N GLN A 87 8.07 -3.58 11.95
CA GLN A 87 7.21 -2.94 12.93
C GLN A 87 7.64 -1.49 13.15
N TRP A 88 6.64 -0.62 13.26
CA TRP A 88 6.82 0.82 13.28
C TRP A 88 6.09 1.42 14.46
N LYS A 89 6.81 2.18 15.29
CA LYS A 89 6.20 3.01 16.32
C LYS A 89 5.80 4.33 15.68
N VAL A 90 4.53 4.69 15.79
CA VAL A 90 3.95 5.94 15.26
C VAL A 90 3.50 6.77 16.45
N GLU A 91 4.09 7.95 16.61
CA GLU A 91 3.83 8.83 17.74
C GLU A 91 3.48 10.22 17.25
N GLN A 92 2.30 10.70 17.64
CA GLN A 92 1.91 12.09 17.42
C GLN A 92 2.86 13.02 18.19
N ARG A 93 3.31 14.09 17.53
CA ARG A 93 4.12 15.15 18.15
C ARG A 93 3.20 16.13 18.89
N ASP A 94 3.61 16.53 20.09
CA ASP A 94 2.85 17.40 21.00
C ASP A 94 2.17 18.57 20.26
N ASP A 95 0.85 18.69 20.47
CA ASP A 95 -0.01 19.76 19.94
C ASP A 95 0.03 19.96 18.41
N SER A 96 0.38 18.93 17.64
CA SER A 96 0.42 18.98 16.18
C SER A 96 -0.29 17.80 15.51
N ASN A 97 -0.68 17.97 14.25
CA ASN A 97 -1.16 16.88 13.37
C ASN A 97 0.01 16.12 12.70
N LEU A 98 1.21 16.20 13.28
CA LEU A 98 2.41 15.56 12.76
C LEU A 98 2.77 14.35 13.60
N TYR A 99 3.30 13.34 12.94
CA TYR A 99 3.70 12.07 13.52
C TYR A 99 5.17 11.81 13.28
N THR A 100 5.86 11.30 14.29
CA THR A 100 7.17 10.66 14.11
C THR A 100 6.93 9.17 13.84
N ILE A 101 7.57 8.62 12.81
CA ILE A 101 7.50 7.21 12.45
C ILE A 101 8.88 6.60 12.70
N THR A 102 8.96 5.61 13.59
CA THR A 102 10.21 5.01 14.06
C THR A 102 10.24 3.52 13.79
N ASN A 103 11.28 3.05 13.09
CA ASN A 103 11.48 1.61 12.91
C ASN A 103 11.91 0.99 14.25
N ILE A 104 11.18 -0.03 14.72
CA ILE A 104 11.47 -0.64 16.03
C ILE A 104 12.79 -1.42 16.00
N GLY A 105 13.02 -2.23 14.96
CA GLY A 105 14.24 -3.03 14.82
C GLY A 105 15.53 -2.22 14.72
N LEU A 106 15.45 -1.01 14.15
CA LEU A 106 16.59 -0.10 14.04
C LEU A 106 16.63 0.96 15.15
N SER A 107 15.58 1.09 15.97
CA SER A 107 15.40 2.22 16.90
C SER A 107 15.66 3.58 16.26
N SER A 108 15.31 3.72 14.97
CA SER A 108 15.68 4.88 14.14
C SER A 108 14.41 5.49 13.54
N PRO A 109 14.12 6.78 13.80
CA PRO A 109 13.07 7.50 13.12
C PRO A 109 13.39 7.73 11.64
N VAL A 110 12.36 7.92 10.82
CA VAL A 110 12.53 8.20 9.39
C VAL A 110 12.51 9.69 9.08
N HIS A 111 13.24 10.08 8.03
CA HIS A 111 13.28 11.42 7.49
C HIS A 111 13.39 11.37 5.96
N SER A 112 13.16 12.52 5.33
CA SER A 112 13.23 12.72 3.88
C SER A 112 14.66 13.02 3.45
N SER A 113 15.19 12.32 2.45
CA SER A 113 16.54 12.51 1.92
C SER A 113 16.57 12.27 0.41
N ASN A 114 16.90 13.30 -0.39
CA ASN A 114 16.99 13.22 -1.85
C ASN A 114 15.79 12.52 -2.52
N ASP A 115 14.58 12.95 -2.20
CA ASP A 115 13.31 12.36 -2.66
C ASP A 115 13.05 10.91 -2.19
N LEU A 116 13.86 10.37 -1.29
CA LEU A 116 13.66 9.08 -0.64
C LEU A 116 13.29 9.27 0.83
N VAL A 117 12.74 8.21 1.43
CA VAL A 117 12.52 8.15 2.87
C VAL A 117 13.48 7.16 3.50
N VAL A 118 14.29 7.62 4.46
CA VAL A 118 15.37 6.84 5.06
C VAL A 118 15.29 6.89 6.60
N PRO A 119 15.60 5.81 7.34
CA PRO A 119 15.79 5.87 8.78
C PRO A 119 17.13 6.53 9.11
N GLY A 120 17.18 7.34 10.16
CA GLY A 120 18.41 7.98 10.60
C GLY A 120 18.35 8.47 12.04
N PRO A 121 19.34 9.27 12.48
CA PRO A 121 19.44 9.76 13.86
C PRO A 121 18.37 10.81 14.20
N SER A 122 17.77 11.45 13.20
CA SER A 122 16.70 12.44 13.35
C SER A 122 15.47 12.03 12.54
N GLY A 123 14.29 12.31 13.11
CA GLY A 123 13.01 12.06 12.46
C GLY A 123 12.36 13.34 11.95
N ASP A 124 11.78 13.28 10.76
CA ASP A 124 10.82 14.29 10.31
C ASP A 124 9.45 14.06 10.98
N GLY A 125 8.63 15.10 11.02
CA GLY A 125 7.22 14.97 11.41
C GLY A 125 6.38 14.84 10.16
N PHE A 126 5.64 13.76 9.98
CA PHE A 126 4.79 13.53 8.80
C PHE A 126 3.33 13.77 9.12
N SER A 127 2.56 14.32 8.19
CA SER A 127 1.10 14.35 8.34
C SER A 127 0.53 13.02 7.84
N ILE A 128 -0.32 12.39 8.64
CA ILE A 128 -1.01 11.14 8.28
C ILE A 128 -2.50 11.46 8.20
N GLU A 129 -3.04 11.46 6.98
CA GLU A 129 -4.42 11.87 6.70
C GLU A 129 -5.23 10.68 6.19
N GLN A 130 -6.47 10.55 6.66
CA GLN A 130 -7.37 9.51 6.16
C GLN A 130 -7.80 9.82 4.72
N ALA A 131 -7.64 8.84 3.82
CA ALA A 131 -7.96 8.93 2.39
C ALA A 131 -9.07 7.96 1.97
N GLY A 132 -9.68 7.26 2.92
CA GLY A 132 -10.75 6.29 2.71
C GLY A 132 -10.91 5.34 3.91
N ASP A 133 -11.64 4.25 3.73
CA ASP A 133 -11.87 3.26 4.78
C ASP A 133 -10.57 2.56 5.19
N ASN A 134 -10.05 2.93 6.37
CA ASN A 134 -8.80 2.40 6.94
C ASN A 134 -7.56 2.56 6.03
N VAL A 135 -7.58 3.54 5.11
CA VAL A 135 -6.44 3.89 4.24
C VAL A 135 -6.05 5.34 4.45
N PHE A 136 -4.75 5.60 4.39
CA PHE A 136 -4.14 6.87 4.76
C PHE A 136 -3.11 7.32 3.73
N THR A 137 -2.89 8.62 3.65
CA THR A 137 -1.77 9.24 2.93
C THR A 137 -0.75 9.76 3.93
N ILE A 138 0.53 9.59 3.65
CA ILE A 138 1.63 10.10 4.48
C ILE A 138 2.29 11.25 3.73
N ARG A 139 2.11 12.49 4.22
CA ARG A 139 2.61 13.72 3.60
C ARG A 139 3.85 14.26 4.30
N VAL A 140 4.74 14.86 3.52
CA VAL A 140 5.88 15.62 4.04
C VAL A 140 5.42 17.04 4.36
N PRO A 141 5.64 17.58 5.57
CA PRO A 141 5.16 18.90 5.95
C PRO A 141 5.82 19.99 5.11
N ASN A 142 5.03 21.00 4.72
CA ASN A 142 5.46 22.12 3.88
C ASN A 142 5.98 21.71 2.48
N GLN A 143 5.74 20.47 2.07
CA GLN A 143 6.00 19.99 0.73
C GLN A 143 4.70 19.39 0.18
N ASP A 144 4.36 19.69 -1.07
CA ASP A 144 3.25 19.01 -1.74
C ASP A 144 3.69 17.63 -2.25
N LYS A 145 4.21 16.82 -1.33
CA LYS A 145 4.79 15.50 -1.61
C LYS A 145 4.30 14.45 -0.60
N VAL A 146 4.11 13.24 -1.10
CA VAL A 146 3.60 12.09 -0.35
C VAL A 146 4.47 10.86 -0.57
N TRP A 147 4.44 9.95 0.40
CA TRP A 147 5.11 8.66 0.28
C TRP A 147 4.48 7.82 -0.83
N THR A 148 5.30 7.42 -1.78
CA THR A 148 4.91 6.70 -3.01
C THR A 148 5.83 5.50 -3.22
N VAL A 149 5.33 4.48 -3.91
CA VAL A 149 6.07 3.27 -4.27
C VAL A 149 5.79 2.90 -5.73
N ASP A 150 6.80 2.36 -6.41
CA ASP A 150 6.67 1.84 -7.76
C ASP A 150 5.97 0.48 -7.75
N THR A 151 4.86 0.36 -8.48
CA THR A 151 4.02 -0.85 -8.45
C THR A 151 4.47 -1.97 -9.40
N ASN A 152 5.53 -1.74 -10.18
CA ASN A 152 6.02 -2.64 -11.24
C ASN A 152 7.15 -3.58 -10.83
N THR A 153 7.53 -3.60 -9.54
CA THR A 153 8.62 -4.42 -9.00
C THR A 153 8.14 -5.27 -7.82
N VAL A 154 8.91 -6.31 -7.44
CA VAL A 154 8.61 -7.14 -6.26
C VAL A 154 9.04 -6.48 -4.94
N ARG A 155 9.93 -5.49 -5.04
CA ARG A 155 10.41 -4.64 -3.97
C ARG A 155 10.52 -3.22 -4.52
N SER A 156 9.93 -2.25 -3.85
CA SER A 156 10.06 -0.84 -4.19
C SER A 156 10.44 -0.02 -2.97
N ASP A 157 11.41 0.87 -3.17
CA ASP A 157 11.81 1.85 -2.18
C ASP A 157 10.76 2.96 -2.10
N VAL A 158 10.53 3.47 -0.89
CA VAL A 158 9.60 4.58 -0.68
C VAL A 158 10.28 5.88 -1.09
N HIS A 159 9.65 6.58 -2.02
CA HIS A 159 10.09 7.86 -2.55
C HIS A 159 8.97 8.90 -2.43
N LEU A 160 9.29 10.15 -2.75
CA LEU A 160 8.43 11.30 -2.55
C LEU A 160 7.96 11.88 -3.89
N GLU A 161 6.66 11.83 -4.16
CA GLU A 161 6.04 12.38 -5.37
C GLU A 161 4.87 13.30 -5.03
N GLY A 162 4.44 14.11 -6.01
CA GLY A 162 3.21 14.89 -5.89
C GLY A 162 1.99 13.98 -5.71
N GLN A 163 1.01 14.43 -4.94
CA GLN A 163 -0.16 13.60 -4.66
C GLN A 163 -1.03 13.41 -5.92
N ASP A 164 -1.31 12.16 -6.26
CA ASP A 164 -2.19 11.76 -7.37
C ASP A 164 -3.37 10.87 -6.92
N GLY A 165 -3.37 10.41 -5.67
CA GLY A 165 -4.44 9.61 -5.08
C GLY A 165 -4.46 8.14 -5.53
N THR A 166 -3.42 7.68 -6.22
CA THR A 166 -3.30 6.28 -6.64
C THR A 166 -3.04 5.36 -5.46
N ALA A 167 -3.32 4.06 -5.62
CA ALA A 167 -3.07 3.07 -4.58
C ALA A 167 -1.59 2.97 -4.16
N ALA A 168 -0.66 3.45 -5.00
CA ALA A 168 0.76 3.55 -4.70
C ALA A 168 1.05 4.54 -3.56
N GLN A 169 0.17 5.53 -3.35
CA GLN A 169 0.29 6.57 -2.32
C GLN A 169 -0.57 6.31 -1.08
N LEU A 170 -1.27 5.18 -1.04
CA LEU A 170 -2.19 4.81 0.02
C LEU A 170 -1.59 3.74 0.92
N TRP A 171 -1.76 3.94 2.22
CA TRP A 171 -1.12 3.16 3.27
C TRP A 171 -2.15 2.66 4.27
N ARG A 172 -1.95 1.46 4.80
CA ARG A 172 -2.78 0.87 5.86
C ARG A 172 -1.92 0.64 7.09
N PHE A 173 -2.45 1.05 8.23
CA PHE A 173 -1.83 0.90 9.53
C PHE A 173 -2.59 -0.20 10.29
N VAL A 174 -1.93 -1.34 10.51
CA VAL A 174 -2.50 -2.47 11.25
C VAL A 174 -1.86 -2.49 12.64
N PRO A 175 -2.62 -2.24 13.73
CA PRO A 175 -2.08 -2.27 15.09
C PRO A 175 -1.41 -3.62 15.40
N VAL A 176 -0.33 -3.57 16.17
CA VAL A 176 0.30 -4.75 16.76
C VAL A 176 -0.20 -4.87 18.19
N ASP A 177 -1.08 -5.83 18.44
CA ASP A 177 -1.52 -6.17 19.79
C ASP A 177 -0.39 -6.94 20.51
N TYR A 178 -0.05 -6.51 21.73
CA TYR A 178 0.88 -7.19 22.64
C TYR A 178 0.12 -7.88 23.77
#